data_AF-A0A382HPS2-F1
#
_entry.id   AF-A0A382HPS2-F1
#
_cell.length_a   1.000
_cell.length_b   1.000
_cell.length_c   1.000
_cell.angle_alpha   90.00
_cell.angle_beta   90.00
_cell.angle_gamma   90.00
#
_symmetry.space_group_name_H-M   'P 1'
#
loop_
_entity.id
_entity.type
_entity.pdbx_description
1 polymer ?
#
loop_
_entity_poly.entity_id
_entity_poly.type
_entity_poly.pdbx_seq_one_letter_code
_entity_poly.pdbx_strand_id
1 'polypeptide(L)'
;VKKLAILLSLLIVFACEDKDSDEPDCSSLMAKAEEAMNTFETKDDNDTATKADCDAAVAAMKAAVDCLPAGPEKVETVQMLSVMEAICNLMSEVNTSPSY
;
A
#
# COMPACT_ATOMS: atom_id res chain seq x y z
N VAL A 1 14.13 27.56 1.70
CA VAL A 1 12.79 26.96 1.45
C VAL A 1 12.45 26.77 -0.04
N LYS A 2 12.81 27.66 -0.97
CA LYS A 2 12.45 27.53 -2.40
C LYS A 2 13.33 26.56 -3.24
N LYS A 3 14.44 26.06 -2.69
CA LYS A 3 15.37 25.15 -3.38
C LYS A 3 15.17 23.66 -3.09
N LEU A 4 14.39 23.31 -2.05
CA LEU A 4 14.08 21.92 -1.71
C LEU A 4 12.91 21.38 -2.54
N ALA A 5 11.95 22.23 -2.90
CA ALA A 5 10.81 21.85 -3.75
C ALA A 5 11.24 21.42 -5.17
N ILE A 6 12.35 21.98 -5.70
CA ILE A 6 12.86 21.66 -7.03
C ILE A 6 13.60 20.30 -7.04
N LEU A 7 14.20 19.91 -5.92
CA LEU A 7 14.89 18.62 -5.78
C LEU A 7 13.91 17.43 -5.74
N LEU A 8 12.72 17.63 -5.15
CA LEU A 8 11.64 16.63 -5.14
C LEU A 8 11.05 16.39 -6.53
N SER A 9 10.94 17.42 -7.38
CA SER A 9 10.41 17.28 -8.75
C SER A 9 11.36 16.58 -9.72
N LEU A 10 12.66 16.46 -9.41
CA LEU A 10 13.66 15.80 -10.26
C LEU A 10 13.85 14.32 -9.95
N LEU A 11 13.41 13.84 -8.79
CA LEU A 11 13.48 12.40 -8.46
C LEU A 11 12.39 11.57 -9.15
N ILE A 12 11.31 12.21 -9.59
CA ILE A 12 10.16 11.52 -10.21
C ILE A 12 10.45 11.14 -11.66
N VAL A 13 11.36 11.82 -12.36
CA VAL A 13 11.66 11.57 -13.78
C VAL A 13 12.73 10.51 -14.04
N PHE A 14 13.49 10.08 -13.04
CA PHE A 14 14.54 9.05 -13.21
C PHE A 14 14.13 7.64 -12.74
N ALA A 15 12.98 7.48 -12.08
CA ALA A 15 12.51 6.16 -11.63
C ALA A 15 11.64 5.42 -12.67
N CYS A 16 11.16 6.12 -13.71
CA CYS A 16 10.44 5.53 -14.84
C CYS A 16 11.26 5.73 -16.12
N GLU A 17 12.42 5.08 -16.23
CA GLU A 17 13.05 4.87 -17.53
C GLU A 17 12.22 3.86 -18.31
N ASP A 18 11.87 4.23 -19.54
CA ASP A 18 11.20 3.42 -20.56
C ASP A 18 11.60 1.93 -20.48
N LYS A 19 10.64 1.08 -20.10
CA LYS A 19 10.71 -0.35 -20.34
C LYS A 19 9.43 -0.81 -21.02
N ASP A 20 9.56 -1.04 -22.32
CA ASP A 20 8.72 -1.98 -23.07
C ASP A 20 8.81 -3.37 -22.40
N SER A 21 7.90 -3.69 -21.48
CA SER A 21 7.75 -5.03 -20.88
C SER A 21 6.39 -5.10 -20.19
N ASP A 22 5.75 -6.27 -20.20
CA ASP A 22 4.48 -6.61 -19.54
C ASP A 22 4.51 -6.50 -17.98
N GLU A 23 5.31 -5.61 -17.42
CA GLU A 23 5.31 -5.24 -16.00
C GLU A 23 4.29 -4.11 -15.77
N PRO A 24 3.40 -4.23 -14.77
CA PRO A 24 2.43 -3.18 -14.48
C PRO A 24 3.18 -1.89 -14.10
N ASP A 25 2.92 -0.81 -14.84
CA ASP A 25 3.42 0.54 -14.56
C ASP A 25 3.27 0.84 -13.06
N CYS A 26 4.35 1.24 -12.37
CA CYS A 26 4.32 1.54 -10.94
C CYS A 26 3.20 2.53 -10.58
N SER A 27 2.86 3.44 -11.51
CA SER A 27 1.73 4.36 -11.38
C SER A 27 0.38 3.62 -11.30
N SER A 28 0.20 2.60 -12.13
CA SER A 28 -0.99 1.74 -12.11
C SER A 28 -1.09 0.89 -10.83
N LEU A 29 0.05 0.46 -10.28
CA LEU A 29 0.10 -0.27 -9.01
C LEU A 29 -0.23 0.63 -7.83
N MET A 30 0.28 1.86 -7.81
CA MET A 30 -0.07 2.88 -6.83
C MET A 30 -1.58 3.17 -6.85
N ALA A 31 -2.16 3.40 -8.03
CA ALA A 31 -3.59 3.62 -8.16
C ALA A 31 -4.44 2.43 -7.65
N LYS A 32 -4.00 1.20 -7.95
CA LYS A 32 -4.65 -0.02 -7.42
C LYS A 32 -4.51 -0.15 -5.89
N ALA A 33 -3.37 0.24 -5.33
CA ALA A 33 -3.14 0.24 -3.90
C ALA A 33 -4.04 1.25 -3.19
N GLU A 34 -4.17 2.47 -3.74
CA GLU A 34 -5.09 3.49 -3.24
C GLU A 34 -6.56 3.02 -3.30
N GLU A 35 -6.98 2.43 -4.42
CA GLU A 35 -8.34 1.90 -4.57
C GLU A 35 -8.64 0.77 -3.57
N ALA A 36 -7.70 -0.15 -3.38
CA ALA A 36 -7.84 -1.26 -2.43
C ALA A 36 -7.90 -0.76 -0.98
N MET A 37 -7.06 0.22 -0.62
CA MET A 37 -7.08 0.85 0.70
C MET A 37 -8.38 1.61 0.93
N ASN A 38 -8.82 2.43 -0.01
CA ASN A 38 -10.09 3.16 0.09
C ASN A 38 -11.29 2.20 0.20
N THR A 39 -11.24 1.07 -0.50
CA THR A 39 -12.27 0.02 -0.38
C THR A 39 -12.27 -0.62 1.00
N PHE A 40 -11.08 -0.92 1.54
CA PHE A 40 -10.93 -1.46 2.89
C PHE A 40 -11.43 -0.46 3.95
N GLU A 41 -10.98 0.79 3.89
CA GLU A 41 -11.39 1.87 4.80
C GLU A 41 -12.91 2.11 4.73
N THR A 42 -13.48 2.16 3.53
CA THR A 42 -14.93 2.30 3.37
C THR A 42 -15.67 1.13 4.03
N LYS A 43 -15.16 -0.09 3.93
CA LYS A 43 -15.78 -1.25 4.59
C LYS A 43 -15.57 -1.22 6.10
N ASP A 44 -14.43 -0.74 6.57
CA ASP A 44 -14.07 -0.60 7.99
C ASP A 44 -14.95 0.45 8.67
N ASP A 45 -15.15 1.61 8.03
CA ASP A 45 -16.08 2.67 8.45
C ASP A 45 -17.54 2.19 8.55
N ASN A 46 -17.89 1.11 7.85
CA ASN A 46 -19.21 0.49 7.90
C ASN A 46 -19.25 -0.78 8.78
N ASP A 47 -18.19 -1.09 9.53
CA ASP A 47 -18.04 -2.31 10.34
C ASP A 47 -18.22 -3.62 9.53
N THR A 48 -17.95 -3.57 8.23
CA THR A 48 -18.10 -4.71 7.29
C THR A 48 -16.78 -5.23 6.73
N ALA A 49 -15.64 -4.61 7.09
CA ALA A 49 -14.34 -5.03 6.62
C ALA A 49 -14.01 -6.45 7.10
N THR A 50 -13.58 -7.29 6.16
CA THR A 50 -13.13 -8.65 6.45
C THR A 50 -11.62 -8.74 6.40
N LYS A 51 -11.07 -9.83 6.96
CA LYS A 51 -9.66 -10.17 6.76
C LYS A 51 -9.28 -10.20 5.28
N ALA A 52 -10.15 -10.73 4.41
CA ALA A 52 -9.88 -10.82 2.99
C ALA A 52 -9.75 -9.42 2.33
N ASP A 53 -10.53 -8.45 2.80
CA ASP A 53 -10.42 -7.06 2.35
C ASP A 53 -9.10 -6.42 2.80
N CYS A 54 -8.71 -6.66 4.05
CA CYS A 54 -7.44 -6.21 4.60
C CYS A 54 -6.23 -6.84 3.86
N ASP A 55 -6.27 -8.15 3.63
CA ASP A 55 -5.24 -8.88 2.89
C ASP A 55 -5.11 -8.38 1.45
N ALA A 56 -6.24 -8.06 0.79
CA ALA A 56 -6.25 -7.49 -0.56
C ALA A 56 -5.59 -6.10 -0.61
N ALA A 57 -5.89 -5.25 0.38
CA ALA A 57 -5.27 -3.92 0.51
C ALA A 57 -3.77 -4.02 0.77
N VAL A 58 -3.33 -4.91 1.68
CA VAL A 58 -1.91 -5.17 1.96
C VAL A 58 -1.19 -5.70 0.72
N ALA A 59 -1.79 -6.62 -0.03
CA ALA A 59 -1.20 -7.18 -1.25
C ALA A 59 -1.00 -6.12 -2.33
N ALA A 60 -1.99 -5.24 -2.52
CA ALA A 60 -1.89 -4.14 -3.49
C ALA A 60 -0.79 -3.15 -3.10
N MET A 61 -0.69 -2.79 -1.81
CA MET A 61 0.38 -1.92 -1.33
C MET A 61 1.77 -2.57 -1.40
N LYS A 62 1.90 -3.86 -1.11
CA LYS A 62 3.18 -4.60 -1.31
C LYS A 62 3.63 -4.52 -2.77
N ALA A 63 2.71 -4.73 -3.72
CA ALA A 63 3.02 -4.60 -5.14
C ALA A 63 3.48 -3.17 -5.52
N ALA A 64 2.80 -2.14 -5.00
CA ALA A 64 3.20 -0.75 -5.23
C ALA A 64 4.58 -0.42 -4.63
N VAL A 65 4.87 -0.92 -3.42
CA VAL A 65 6.15 -0.71 -2.73
C VAL A 65 7.29 -1.48 -3.39
N ASP A 66 7.04 -2.67 -3.91
CA ASP A 66 8.05 -3.43 -4.65
C ASP A 66 8.54 -2.68 -5.88
N CYS A 67 7.66 -1.88 -6.50
CA CYS A 67 7.96 -1.00 -7.62
C CYS A 67 8.78 0.25 -7.25
N LEU A 68 8.85 0.62 -5.96
CA LEU A 68 9.66 1.77 -5.52
C LEU A 68 11.17 1.46 -5.57
N PRO A 69 12.02 2.46 -5.88
CA PRO A 69 13.47 2.31 -5.84
C PRO A 69 13.95 1.95 -4.43
N ALA A 70 15.05 1.22 -4.35
CA ALA A 70 15.65 0.88 -3.07
C ALA A 70 16.10 2.15 -2.33
N GLY A 71 15.71 2.27 -1.06
CA GLY A 71 16.02 3.42 -0.22
C GLY A 71 15.46 3.27 1.20
N PRO A 72 15.85 4.16 2.12
CA PRO A 72 15.34 4.14 3.49
C PRO A 72 13.81 4.26 3.54
N GLU A 73 13.21 5.04 2.63
CA GLU A 73 11.76 5.22 2.51
C GLU A 73 11.03 3.89 2.18
N LYS A 74 11.59 3.08 1.27
CA LYS A 74 11.05 1.74 0.97
C LYS A 74 11.11 0.84 2.20
N VAL A 75 12.21 0.87 2.96
CA VAL A 75 12.37 0.05 4.16
C VAL A 75 11.34 0.43 5.23
N GLU A 76 11.12 1.72 5.46
CA GLU A 76 10.10 2.20 6.40
C GLU A 76 8.69 1.80 5.96
N THR A 77 8.39 1.89 4.66
CA THR A 77 7.08 1.53 4.13
C THR A 77 6.83 0.02 4.23
N VAL A 78 7.84 -0.83 3.96
CA VAL A 78 7.75 -2.29 4.16
C VAL A 78 7.53 -2.65 5.64
N GLN A 79 8.16 -1.93 6.58
CA GLN A 79 7.92 -2.12 8.01
C GLN A 79 6.47 -1.77 8.39
N MET A 80 5.96 -0.65 7.89
CA MET A 80 4.56 -0.26 8.09
C MET A 80 3.59 -1.31 7.52
N LEU A 81 3.85 -1.84 6.33
CA LEU A 81 3.06 -2.91 5.73
C LEU A 81 3.06 -4.20 6.56
N SER A 82 4.19 -4.51 7.20
CA SER A 82 4.28 -5.67 8.09
C SER A 82 3.40 -5.51 9.33
N VAL A 83 3.27 -4.29 9.85
CA VAL A 83 2.33 -3.98 10.95
C VAL A 83 0.89 -4.14 10.48
N MET A 84 0.55 -3.64 9.30
CA MET A 84 -0.81 -3.78 8.77
C MET A 84 -1.17 -5.24 8.49
N GLU A 85 -0.24 -6.04 7.98
CA GLU A 85 -0.43 -7.48 7.81
C GLU A 85 -0.69 -8.18 9.16
N ALA A 86 -0.01 -7.78 10.23
CA ALA A 86 -0.29 -8.27 11.57
C ALA A 86 -1.72 -7.89 12.02
N ILE A 87 -2.16 -6.66 11.75
CA ILE A 87 -3.53 -6.21 12.05
C ILE A 87 -4.56 -7.04 11.27
N CYS A 88 -4.35 -7.26 9.96
CA CYS A 88 -5.22 -8.11 9.15
C CYS A 88 -5.35 -9.52 9.73
N ASN A 89 -4.26 -10.07 10.27
CA ASN A 89 -4.29 -11.38 10.93
C ASN A 89 -5.12 -11.38 12.22
N LEU A 90 -5.11 -10.29 12.99
CA LEU A 90 -5.93 -10.14 14.19
C LEU A 90 -7.43 -9.98 13.87
N MET A 91 -7.81 -9.47 12.68
CA MET A 91 -9.22 -9.38 12.26
C MET A 91 -9.91 -10.75 12.19
N SER A 92 -9.15 -11.84 12.06
CA SER A 92 -9.69 -13.20 12.19
C SER A 92 -10.16 -13.53 13.61
N GLU A 93 -9.57 -12.90 14.63
CA GLU A 93 -9.89 -13.15 16.04
C GLU A 93 -11.09 -12.32 16.52
N VAL A 94 -11.25 -11.09 16.00
CA VAL A 94 -12.34 -10.17 16.42
C VAL A 94 -13.73 -10.68 16.01
N ASN A 95 -13.83 -11.45 14.93
CA ASN A 95 -15.06 -12.13 14.50
C ASN A 95 -15.45 -13.35 15.37
N THR A 96 -14.66 -13.69 16.40
CA THR A 96 -14.91 -14.86 17.27
C THR A 96 -15.32 -14.50 18.69
N SER A 97 -15.51 -13.22 19.05
CA SER A 97 -16.01 -12.87 20.37
C SER A 97 -17.53 -13.16 20.45
N PRO A 98 -17.98 -14.17 21.22
CA PRO A 98 -19.40 -14.37 21.46
C PRO A 98 -19.87 -13.21 22.32
N SER A 99 -20.88 -12.49 21.85
CA SER A 99 -21.64 -11.55 22.67
C SER A 99 -22.20 -12.34 23.86
N TYR A 100 -21.71 -12.06 25.08
CA TYR A 100 -22.31 -12.53 26.32
C TYR A 100 -23.45 -11.60 26.74
#